data_AF-A0A1V6GAT9-F1
#
_entry.id   AF-A0A1V6GAT9-F1
#
_cell.length_a   1.000
_cell.length_b   1.000
_cell.length_c   1.000
_cell.angle_alpha   90.00
_cell.angle_beta   90.00
_cell.angle_gamma   90.00
#
_symmetry.space_group_name_H-M   'P 1'
#
loop_
_entity.id
_entity.type
_entity.pdbx_description
1 polymer ?
#
loop_
_entity_poly.entity_id
_entity_poly.type
_entity_poly.pdbx_seq_one_letter_code
_entity_poly.pdbx_strand_id
1 'polypeptide(L)'
;MAVGRNYSTTHDVQAIVRMNPDVLNLGYAAGHAAALCIKNGTTPRTVDIHALQRHLAEIDVLPADRLDDLTRELPPPTDAELRRAAQDPANPTNLLTLARGEQAARQPLRDELARKSTVATAKALCLLGDPAGVPLLTAWIDETPVADGPAYDWEGFLSVPELDGAMWVAAIPRDRRATAVLVRKLQQCRAETGFNTLRSVLMALGRIGDPAAAPALAEFLRKPGVRGHRDIGTQPNSVESAQFSRAMVELFAAAALFRCGDSDGLARQILTEYLDDWRGVFVRYAGHTLGAR
;
A
#
# COMPACT_ATOMS: atom_id res chain seq x y z
N MET A 1 19.25 -6.85 13.24
CA MET A 1 18.47 -5.68 12.77
C MET A 1 18.25 -5.87 11.28
N ALA A 2 17.02 -6.07 10.83
CA ALA A 2 16.70 -6.09 9.40
C ALA A 2 16.49 -4.65 8.95
N VAL A 3 17.18 -4.21 7.90
CA VAL A 3 17.10 -2.85 7.36
C VAL A 3 16.72 -2.96 5.89
N GLY A 4 15.67 -2.24 5.47
CA GLY A 4 15.19 -2.29 4.09
C GLY A 4 14.36 -3.54 3.77
N ARG A 5 14.62 -4.19 2.63
CA ARG A 5 13.97 -5.45 2.26
C ARG A 5 14.47 -6.54 3.19
N ASN A 6 13.56 -7.28 3.83
CA ASN A 6 13.91 -8.49 4.57
C ASN A 6 14.53 -9.48 3.57
N TYR A 7 15.85 -9.58 3.58
CA TYR A 7 16.59 -10.52 2.78
C TYR A 7 16.69 -11.83 3.58
N SER A 8 15.82 -12.78 3.27
CA SER A 8 15.81 -14.11 3.88
C SER A 8 16.09 -15.14 2.81
N THR A 9 17.25 -15.78 2.87
CA THR A 9 17.56 -16.96 2.06
C THR A 9 17.15 -18.20 2.86
N THR A 10 15.87 -18.57 2.82
CA THR A 10 15.45 -19.90 3.29
C THR A 10 15.72 -20.98 2.23
N HIS A 11 16.44 -20.65 1.14
CA HIS A 11 16.99 -21.61 0.20
C HIS A 11 18.42 -21.20 -0.19
N ASP A 12 19.41 -21.95 0.28
CA ASP A 12 20.84 -21.85 -0.06
C ASP A 12 21.17 -22.19 -1.54
N VAL A 13 20.19 -22.20 -2.45
CA VAL A 13 20.37 -22.72 -3.82
C VAL A 13 19.69 -21.82 -4.86
N GLN A 14 19.90 -20.51 -4.80
CA GLN A 14 19.90 -19.70 -6.02
C GLN A 14 21.13 -18.78 -6.00
N ALA A 15 22.20 -19.25 -6.66
CA ALA A 15 23.43 -18.52 -6.93
C ALA A 15 23.25 -17.37 -7.95
N ILE A 16 22.15 -16.62 -7.87
CA ILE A 16 21.81 -15.49 -8.75
C ILE A 16 21.92 -14.13 -8.04
N VAL A 17 22.05 -14.10 -6.71
CA VAL A 17 21.83 -12.87 -5.94
C VAL A 17 23.12 -12.07 -5.70
N ARG A 18 23.34 -11.04 -6.53
CA ARG A 18 24.47 -10.09 -6.45
C ARG A 18 24.16 -8.83 -5.61
N MET A 19 23.34 -8.91 -4.57
CA MET A 19 22.97 -7.74 -3.73
C MET A 19 23.66 -7.72 -2.35
N ASN A 20 24.62 -8.61 -2.09
CA ASN A 20 25.28 -8.71 -0.78
C ASN A 20 25.96 -7.41 -0.31
N PRO A 21 26.73 -6.68 -1.15
CA PRO A 21 27.38 -5.44 -0.71
C PRO A 21 26.38 -4.36 -0.30
N ASP A 22 25.32 -4.15 -1.09
CA ASP A 22 24.32 -3.11 -0.82
C ASP A 22 23.57 -3.37 0.51
N VAL A 23 23.22 -4.64 0.77
CA VAL A 23 22.52 -5.04 2.00
C VAL A 23 23.42 -4.91 3.22
N LEU A 24 24.70 -5.30 3.12
CA LEU A 24 25.68 -5.13 4.20
C LEU A 24 25.92 -3.66 4.50
N ASN A 25 26.09 -2.83 3.46
CA ASN A 25 26.29 -1.39 3.57
C ASN A 25 25.07 -0.70 4.19
N LEU A 26 23.86 -1.10 3.80
CA LEU A 26 22.63 -0.61 4.40
C LEU A 26 22.51 -0.99 5.88
N GLY A 27 22.85 -2.24 6.23
CA GLY A 27 22.90 -2.72 7.61
C GLY A 27 23.91 -1.95 8.46
N TYR A 28 25.10 -1.72 7.92
CA TYR A 28 26.15 -0.91 8.53
C TYR A 28 25.68 0.52 8.78
N ALA A 29 25.11 1.18 7.76
CA ALA A 29 24.61 2.55 7.87
C ALA A 29 23.58 2.72 8.99
N ALA A 30 22.63 1.79 9.10
CA ALA A 30 21.65 1.81 10.19
C ALA A 30 22.28 1.55 11.56
N GLY A 31 23.24 0.63 11.65
CA GLY A 31 23.97 0.36 12.89
C GLY A 31 24.76 1.58 13.36
N HIS A 32 25.43 2.26 12.42
CA HIS A 32 26.16 3.49 12.69
C HIS A 32 25.21 4.64 13.08
N ALA A 33 24.06 4.78 12.41
CA ALA A 33 23.03 5.74 12.78
C ALA A 33 22.54 5.53 14.23
N ALA A 34 22.32 4.28 14.64
CA ALA A 34 21.94 3.94 16.01
C ALA A 34 23.07 4.27 17.01
N ALA A 35 24.33 3.99 16.66
CA ALA A 35 25.48 4.35 17.47
C ALA A 35 25.62 5.88 17.63
N LEU A 36 25.41 6.66 16.57
CA LEU A 36 25.37 8.12 16.60
C LEU A 36 24.26 8.62 17.54
N CYS A 37 23.07 8.02 17.46
CA CYS A 37 21.95 8.37 18.35
C CYS A 37 22.32 8.15 19.83
N ILE A 38 22.87 6.98 20.16
CA ILE A 38 23.29 6.66 21.54
C ILE A 38 24.39 7.62 22.01
N LYS A 39 25.40 7.85 21.17
CA LYS A 39 26.53 8.73 21.48
C LYS A 39 26.09 10.17 21.76
N ASN A 40 25.11 10.66 21.01
CA ASN A 40 24.65 12.05 21.09
C ASN A 40 23.41 12.23 21.98
N GLY A 41 22.87 11.15 22.57
CA GLY A 41 21.64 11.21 23.35
C GLY A 41 20.41 11.62 22.52
N THR A 42 20.40 11.30 21.22
CA THR A 42 19.30 11.64 20.30
C THR A 42 18.46 10.42 19.95
N THR A 43 17.28 10.65 19.39
CA THR A 43 16.43 9.58 18.87
C THR A 43 16.71 9.33 17.38
N PRO A 44 16.36 8.16 16.80
CA PRO A 44 16.49 7.93 15.37
C PRO A 44 15.79 8.98 14.49
N ARG A 45 14.72 9.60 14.97
CA ARG A 45 14.00 10.67 14.26
C ARG A 45 14.82 11.96 14.13
N THR A 46 15.81 12.15 15.01
CA THR A 46 16.64 13.35 15.11
C THR A 46 18.12 12.99 14.96
N VAL A 47 18.44 11.89 14.26
CA VAL A 47 19.82 11.52 13.96
C VAL A 47 20.47 12.60 13.10
N ASP A 48 21.74 12.92 13.37
CA ASP A 48 22.53 13.81 12.52
C ASP A 48 22.85 13.09 11.21
N ILE A 49 22.00 13.30 10.20
CA ILE A 49 22.09 12.62 8.91
C ILE A 49 23.33 13.05 8.13
N HIS A 50 23.77 14.30 8.27
CA HIS A 50 24.95 14.83 7.61
C HIS A 50 26.22 14.20 8.17
N ALA A 51 26.30 14.03 9.49
CA ALA A 51 27.40 13.30 10.12
C ALA A 51 27.44 11.83 9.67
N LEU A 52 26.28 11.18 9.56
CA LEU A 52 26.20 9.80 9.04
C LEU A 52 26.68 9.73 7.58
N GLN A 53 26.20 10.62 6.71
CA GLN A 53 26.55 10.64 5.29
C GLN A 53 28.04 10.86 5.05
N ARG A 54 28.67 11.79 5.80
CA ARG A 54 30.12 11.99 5.76
C ARG A 54 30.88 10.74 6.18
N HIS A 55 30.49 10.11 7.28
CA HIS A 55 31.11 8.85 7.73
C HIS A 55 31.01 7.76 6.65
N LEU A 56 29.83 7.61 6.02
CA LEU A 56 29.64 6.63 4.94
C LEU A 56 30.50 6.94 3.70
N ALA A 57 30.77 8.21 3.41
CA ALA A 57 31.70 8.59 2.35
C ALA A 57 33.16 8.31 2.71
N GLU A 58 33.55 8.55 3.96
CA GLU A 58 34.91 8.27 4.47
C GLU A 58 35.30 6.79 4.38
N ILE A 59 34.32 5.89 4.49
CA ILE A 59 34.53 4.44 4.40
C ILE A 59 34.16 3.85 3.03
N ASP A 60 33.99 4.68 2.00
CA ASP A 60 33.69 4.27 0.62
C ASP A 60 32.36 3.50 0.44
N VAL A 61 31.38 3.78 1.31
CA VAL A 61 29.99 3.31 1.15
C VAL A 61 29.18 4.28 0.28
N LEU A 62 29.46 5.58 0.38
CA LEU A 62 28.92 6.61 -0.51
C LEU A 62 30.06 7.25 -1.32
N PRO A 63 29.82 7.62 -2.59
CA PRO A 63 30.83 8.29 -3.40
C PRO A 63 31.08 9.71 -2.88
N ALA A 64 32.27 9.95 -2.33
CA ALA A 64 32.64 11.24 -1.73
C ALA A 64 32.59 12.41 -2.72
N ASP A 65 32.92 12.16 -4.00
CA ASP A 65 32.94 13.15 -5.08
C ASP A 65 31.52 13.59 -5.53
N ARG A 66 30.50 12.80 -5.19
CA ARG A 66 29.08 13.06 -5.51
C ARG A 66 28.23 13.28 -4.27
N LEU A 67 28.84 13.39 -3.08
CA LEU A 67 28.10 13.41 -1.82
C LEU A 67 27.05 14.52 -1.82
N ASP A 68 27.45 15.76 -2.11
CA ASP A 68 26.55 16.93 -2.12
C ASP A 68 25.37 16.78 -3.11
N ASP A 69 25.58 16.14 -4.26
CA ASP A 69 24.52 15.87 -5.23
C ASP A 69 23.49 14.86 -4.70
N LEU A 70 23.98 13.80 -4.04
CA LEU A 70 23.18 12.68 -3.54
C LEU A 70 22.46 13.03 -2.24
N THR A 71 23.08 13.88 -1.41
CA THR A 71 22.59 14.25 -0.08
C THR A 71 21.96 15.64 -0.06
N ARG A 72 21.66 16.21 -1.23
CA ARG A 72 21.01 17.51 -1.35
C ARG A 72 19.75 17.57 -0.50
N GLU A 73 19.63 18.65 0.28
CA GLU A 73 18.39 18.92 0.99
C GLU A 73 17.28 19.24 0.00
N LEU A 74 16.11 18.67 0.23
CA LEU A 74 14.92 18.86 -0.58
C LEU A 74 13.89 19.62 0.26
N PRO A 75 13.99 20.96 0.39
CA PRO A 75 13.07 21.74 1.19
C PRO A 75 11.63 21.65 0.67
N PRO A 76 10.61 21.80 1.52
CA PRO A 76 9.21 21.78 1.08
C PRO A 76 8.98 22.68 -0.15
N PRO A 77 8.17 22.24 -1.13
CA PRO A 77 7.88 23.06 -2.30
C PRO A 77 7.22 24.38 -1.92
N THR A 78 7.56 25.43 -2.65
CA THR A 78 6.94 26.75 -2.52
C THR A 78 5.50 26.76 -3.04
N ASP A 79 4.69 27.71 -2.59
CA ASP A 79 3.32 27.89 -3.08
C ASP A 79 3.24 28.06 -4.61
N ALA A 80 4.24 28.69 -5.22
CA ALA A 80 4.31 28.87 -6.67
C ALA A 80 4.54 27.53 -7.39
N GLU A 81 5.44 26.70 -6.87
CA GLU A 81 5.68 25.35 -7.38
C GLU A 81 4.45 24.45 -7.21
N LEU A 82 3.75 24.52 -6.07
CA LEU A 82 2.53 23.77 -5.83
C LEU A 82 1.41 24.18 -6.78
N ARG A 83 1.19 25.50 -7.00
CA ARG A 83 0.22 25.99 -7.98
C ARG A 83 0.55 25.54 -9.39
N ARG A 84 1.83 25.57 -9.78
CA ARG A 84 2.27 25.10 -11.10
C ARG A 84 2.07 23.59 -11.24
N ALA A 85 2.48 22.82 -10.25
CA ALA A 85 2.34 21.37 -10.26
C ALA A 85 0.86 20.92 -10.30
N ALA A 86 -0.02 21.66 -9.63
CA ALA A 86 -1.46 21.38 -9.62
C ALA A 86 -2.11 21.46 -11.00
N GLN A 87 -1.54 22.19 -11.96
CA GLN A 87 -2.08 22.34 -13.33
C GLN A 87 -2.01 21.04 -14.15
N ASP A 88 -1.06 20.16 -13.84
CA ASP A 88 -0.91 18.85 -14.49
C ASP A 88 -0.42 17.80 -13.48
N PRO A 89 -1.33 17.29 -12.61
CA PRO A 89 -0.98 16.29 -11.62
C PRO A 89 -0.79 14.88 -12.22
N ALA A 90 -1.05 14.69 -13.53
CA ALA A 90 -0.75 13.44 -14.22
C ALA A 90 0.75 13.28 -14.48
N ASN A 91 1.50 14.39 -14.53
CA ASN A 91 2.95 14.36 -14.64
C ASN A 91 3.58 13.85 -13.31
N PRO A 92 4.44 12.81 -13.34
CA PRO A 92 5.02 12.24 -12.12
C PRO A 92 5.84 13.23 -11.27
N THR A 93 6.56 14.16 -11.91
CA THR A 93 7.35 15.18 -11.21
C THR A 93 6.45 16.18 -10.49
N ASN A 94 5.33 16.56 -11.12
CA ASN A 94 4.33 17.43 -10.50
C ASN A 94 3.63 16.71 -9.34
N LEU A 95 3.26 15.44 -9.51
CA LEU A 95 2.65 14.64 -8.44
C LEU A 95 3.59 14.48 -7.25
N LEU A 96 4.89 14.25 -7.48
CA LEU A 96 5.90 14.21 -6.42
C LEU A 96 6.01 15.56 -5.71
N THR A 97 5.98 16.66 -6.46
CA THR A 97 5.99 18.02 -5.90
C THR A 97 4.76 18.22 -5.00
N LEU A 98 3.56 17.86 -5.46
CA LEU A 98 2.33 17.95 -4.68
C LEU A 98 2.38 17.06 -3.43
N ALA A 99 2.89 15.84 -3.53
CA ALA A 99 3.05 14.92 -2.40
C ALA A 99 3.98 15.49 -1.33
N ARG A 100 5.08 16.13 -1.73
CA ARG A 100 6.02 16.81 -0.82
C ARG A 100 5.43 18.06 -0.18
N GLY A 101 4.45 18.71 -0.82
CA GLY A 101 3.69 19.82 -0.26
C GLY A 101 2.59 19.41 0.73
N GLU A 102 2.28 18.11 0.81
CA GLU A 102 1.29 17.53 1.72
C GLU A 102 -0.05 18.31 1.76
N GLN A 103 -0.40 18.90 2.91
CA GLN A 103 -1.65 19.63 3.08
C GLN A 103 -1.68 20.94 2.28
N ALA A 104 -0.54 21.59 2.07
CA ALA A 104 -0.45 22.85 1.34
C ALA A 104 -0.83 22.69 -0.15
N ALA A 105 -0.66 21.49 -0.70
CA ALA A 105 -1.02 21.17 -2.08
C ALA A 105 -2.54 21.05 -2.30
N ARG A 106 -3.35 20.93 -1.24
CA ARG A 106 -4.80 20.69 -1.35
C ARG A 106 -5.55 21.87 -1.96
N GLN A 107 -5.28 23.10 -1.54
CA GLN A 107 -5.98 24.27 -2.06
C GLN A 107 -5.70 24.50 -3.56
N PRO A 108 -4.43 24.49 -4.03
CA PRO A 108 -4.14 24.55 -5.47
C PRO A 108 -4.84 23.47 -6.29
N LEU A 109 -4.93 22.25 -5.77
CA LEU A 109 -5.63 21.16 -6.45
C LEU A 109 -7.15 21.33 -6.45
N ARG A 110 -7.74 21.92 -5.40
CA ARG A 110 -9.17 22.26 -5.37
C ARG A 110 -9.50 23.35 -6.38
N ASP A 111 -8.66 24.38 -6.46
CA ASP A 111 -8.80 25.46 -7.45
C ASP A 111 -8.70 24.88 -8.87
N GLU A 112 -7.73 23.99 -9.11
CA GLU A 112 -7.64 23.28 -10.39
C GLU A 112 -8.85 22.40 -10.66
N LEU A 113 -9.36 21.65 -9.67
CA LEU A 113 -10.54 20.79 -9.85
C LEU A 113 -11.78 21.60 -10.25
N ALA A 114 -11.95 22.78 -9.64
CA ALA A 114 -13.04 23.71 -9.97
C ALA A 114 -12.88 24.31 -11.37
N ARG A 115 -11.63 24.54 -11.82
CA ARG A 115 -11.33 25.04 -13.16
C ARG A 115 -11.47 23.96 -14.24
N LYS A 116 -10.99 22.75 -13.95
CA LYS A 116 -10.94 21.60 -14.85
C LYS A 116 -11.10 20.31 -14.06
N SER A 117 -12.28 19.71 -14.17
CA SER A 117 -12.60 18.45 -13.49
C SER A 117 -11.93 17.26 -14.17
N THR A 118 -10.66 16.99 -13.84
CA THR A 118 -9.91 15.83 -14.35
C THR A 118 -9.76 14.72 -13.31
N VAL A 119 -9.70 13.48 -13.78
CA VAL A 119 -9.43 12.29 -12.95
C VAL A 119 -8.08 12.40 -12.25
N ALA A 120 -7.06 12.95 -12.91
CA ALA A 120 -5.74 13.15 -12.32
C ALA A 120 -5.78 14.11 -11.12
N THR A 121 -6.51 15.22 -11.23
CA THR A 121 -6.69 16.17 -10.11
C THR A 121 -7.47 15.53 -8.96
N ALA A 122 -8.54 14.78 -9.27
CA ALA A 122 -9.30 14.05 -8.26
C ALA A 122 -8.47 12.98 -7.54
N LYS A 123 -7.64 12.23 -8.28
CA LYS A 123 -6.69 11.26 -7.71
C LYS A 123 -5.67 11.94 -6.80
N ALA A 124 -5.07 13.05 -7.24
CA ALA A 124 -4.10 13.79 -6.42
C ALA A 124 -4.72 14.31 -5.10
N LEU A 125 -5.94 14.86 -5.15
CA LEU A 125 -6.67 15.27 -3.95
C LEU A 125 -6.91 14.10 -2.99
N CYS A 126 -7.45 13.00 -3.51
CA CYS A 126 -7.74 11.82 -2.70
C CYS A 126 -6.45 11.21 -2.11
N LEU A 127 -5.34 11.21 -2.86
CA LEU A 127 -4.03 10.76 -2.39
C LEU A 127 -3.55 11.55 -1.18
N LEU A 128 -3.80 12.87 -1.18
CA LEU A 128 -3.50 13.77 -0.07
C LEU A 128 -4.56 13.71 1.06
N GLY A 129 -5.52 12.79 0.99
CA GLY A 129 -6.58 12.61 1.99
C GLY A 129 -7.70 13.65 1.89
N ASP A 130 -7.80 14.38 0.78
CA ASP A 130 -8.85 15.36 0.56
C ASP A 130 -10.08 14.74 -0.15
N PRO A 131 -11.29 14.80 0.44
CA PRO A 131 -12.48 14.18 -0.11
C PRO A 131 -13.09 14.91 -1.32
N ALA A 132 -12.58 16.08 -1.71
CA ALA A 132 -13.14 16.86 -2.82
C ALA A 132 -13.04 16.13 -4.18
N GLY A 133 -12.03 15.27 -4.35
CA GLY A 133 -11.88 14.46 -5.56
C GLY A 133 -12.82 13.25 -5.63
N VAL A 134 -13.42 12.85 -4.50
CA VAL A 134 -14.18 11.58 -4.41
C VAL A 134 -15.34 11.52 -5.41
N PRO A 135 -16.22 12.53 -5.54
CA PRO A 135 -17.36 12.44 -6.46
C PRO A 135 -16.95 12.17 -7.91
N LEU A 136 -15.96 12.92 -8.43
CA LEU A 136 -15.46 12.74 -9.79
C LEU A 136 -14.80 11.37 -9.98
N LEU A 137 -13.97 10.96 -9.02
CA LEU A 137 -13.27 9.68 -9.10
C LEU A 137 -14.24 8.50 -9.02
N THR A 138 -15.29 8.59 -8.21
CA THR A 138 -16.32 7.55 -8.11
C THR A 138 -17.13 7.41 -9.39
N ALA A 139 -17.47 8.50 -10.08
CA ALA A 139 -18.13 8.45 -11.38
C ALA A 139 -17.26 7.74 -12.42
N TRP A 140 -15.97 8.11 -12.50
CA TRP A 140 -15.03 7.48 -13.41
C TRP A 140 -14.81 5.99 -13.08
N ILE A 141 -14.71 5.62 -11.80
CA ILE A 141 -14.62 4.22 -11.38
C ILE A 141 -15.85 3.45 -11.88
N ASP A 142 -17.06 3.99 -11.69
CA ASP A 142 -18.31 3.30 -12.05
C ASP A 142 -18.33 2.93 -13.55
N GLU A 143 -17.94 3.87 -14.41
CA GLU A 143 -17.90 3.71 -15.87
C GLU A 143 -16.78 2.78 -16.35
N THR A 144 -15.69 2.63 -15.59
CA THR A 144 -14.52 1.86 -16.01
C THR A 144 -14.73 0.37 -15.77
N PRO A 145 -14.71 -0.50 -16.80
CA PRO A 145 -14.97 -1.93 -16.63
C PRO A 145 -13.87 -2.63 -15.81
N VAL A 146 -14.28 -3.63 -15.04
CA VAL A 146 -13.32 -4.56 -14.41
C VAL A 146 -12.70 -5.43 -15.50
N ALA A 147 -11.37 -5.45 -15.56
CA ALA A 147 -10.65 -6.35 -16.46
C ALA A 147 -10.33 -7.67 -15.74
N ASP A 148 -10.36 -8.77 -16.49
CA ASP A 148 -9.76 -10.02 -16.03
C ASP A 148 -8.22 -9.84 -15.97
N GLY A 149 -7.58 -10.51 -15.02
CA GLY A 149 -6.13 -10.42 -14.81
C GLY A 149 -5.60 -11.67 -14.11
N PRO A 150 -4.26 -11.85 -14.06
CA PRO A 150 -3.67 -13.03 -13.44
C PRO A 150 -3.99 -13.10 -11.94
N ALA A 151 -4.04 -14.33 -11.42
CA ALA A 151 -4.25 -14.58 -9.99
C ALA A 151 -3.08 -14.08 -9.12
N TYR A 152 -1.89 -13.92 -9.69
CA TYR A 152 -0.76 -13.17 -9.16
C TYR A 152 0.26 -13.01 -10.29
N ASP A 153 0.74 -11.80 -10.48
CA ASP A 153 1.85 -11.53 -11.38
C ASP A 153 2.88 -10.70 -10.63
N TRP A 154 4.07 -11.27 -10.46
CA TRP A 154 5.16 -10.57 -9.79
C TRP A 154 5.62 -9.37 -10.62
N GLU A 155 5.48 -9.35 -11.94
CA GLU A 155 5.78 -8.13 -12.73
C GLU A 155 4.67 -7.08 -12.60
N GLY A 156 3.47 -7.50 -12.17
CA GLY A 156 2.29 -6.65 -12.02
C GLY A 156 2.44 -5.48 -11.03
N PHE A 157 3.48 -5.46 -10.17
CA PHE A 157 3.77 -4.27 -9.36
C PHE A 157 4.37 -3.11 -10.17
N LEU A 158 4.93 -3.38 -11.35
CA LEU A 158 5.51 -2.35 -12.23
C LEU A 158 4.44 -1.61 -13.03
N SER A 159 3.25 -2.20 -13.19
CA SER A 159 2.14 -1.64 -13.96
C SER A 159 0.80 -1.91 -13.27
N VAL A 160 0.45 -1.07 -12.31
CA VAL A 160 -0.84 -1.13 -11.63
C VAL A 160 -1.95 -0.63 -12.58
N PRO A 161 -3.01 -1.41 -12.84
CA PRO A 161 -4.14 -0.95 -13.64
C PRO A 161 -4.74 0.34 -13.08
N GLU A 162 -5.14 1.25 -13.98
CA GLU A 162 -5.59 2.58 -13.57
C GLU A 162 -6.85 2.53 -12.68
N LEU A 163 -7.75 1.57 -12.95
CA LEU A 163 -8.93 1.29 -12.12
C LEU A 163 -8.54 0.88 -10.68
N ASP A 164 -7.58 -0.02 -10.54
CA ASP A 164 -7.12 -0.52 -9.24
C ASP A 164 -6.52 0.61 -8.40
N GLY A 165 -5.66 1.43 -9.03
CA GLY A 165 -5.08 2.62 -8.40
C GLY A 165 -6.13 3.66 -8.01
N ALA A 166 -7.14 3.88 -8.85
CA ALA A 166 -8.25 4.79 -8.56
C ALA A 166 -9.09 4.32 -7.37
N MET A 167 -9.47 3.04 -7.30
CA MET A 167 -10.21 2.48 -6.18
C MET A 167 -9.42 2.61 -4.86
N TRP A 168 -8.12 2.32 -4.90
CA TRP A 168 -7.25 2.47 -3.73
C TRP A 168 -7.20 3.91 -3.23
N VAL A 169 -6.95 4.85 -4.14
CA VAL A 169 -6.78 6.27 -3.81
C VAL A 169 -8.09 6.90 -3.36
N ALA A 170 -9.23 6.55 -3.97
CA ALA A 170 -10.56 7.03 -3.58
C ALA A 170 -10.93 6.71 -2.12
N ALA A 171 -10.35 5.65 -1.55
CA ALA A 171 -10.59 5.24 -0.17
C ALA A 171 -9.68 5.94 0.86
N ILE A 172 -8.60 6.62 0.44
CA ILE A 172 -7.67 7.30 1.37
C ILE A 172 -8.37 8.35 2.24
N PRO A 173 -9.26 9.22 1.72
CA PRO A 173 -10.03 10.17 2.53
C PRO A 173 -11.07 9.54 3.46
N ARG A 174 -11.37 8.24 3.31
CA ARG A 174 -12.43 7.50 4.02
C ARG A 174 -13.84 8.09 3.83
N ASP A 175 -14.11 8.64 2.65
CA ASP A 175 -15.41 9.22 2.33
C ASP A 175 -16.42 8.14 1.92
N ARG A 176 -17.52 8.04 2.66
CA ARG A 176 -18.59 7.05 2.45
C ARG A 176 -19.30 7.18 1.10
N ARG A 177 -19.18 8.33 0.41
CA ARG A 177 -19.70 8.50 -0.96
C ARG A 177 -19.10 7.49 -1.95
N ALA A 178 -17.89 6.98 -1.68
CA ALA A 178 -17.27 5.96 -2.51
C ALA A 178 -17.80 4.53 -2.25
N THR A 179 -18.48 4.28 -1.14
CA THR A 179 -18.91 2.92 -0.75
C THR A 179 -19.78 2.28 -1.82
N ALA A 180 -20.79 2.98 -2.32
CA ALA A 180 -21.78 2.42 -3.24
C ALA A 180 -21.14 1.95 -4.56
N VAL A 181 -20.21 2.71 -5.14
CA VAL A 181 -19.54 2.31 -6.39
C VAL A 181 -18.57 1.16 -6.17
N LEU A 182 -17.83 1.16 -5.06
CA LEU A 182 -16.90 0.07 -4.74
C LEU A 182 -17.64 -1.24 -4.46
N VAL A 183 -18.82 -1.17 -3.84
CA VAL A 183 -19.72 -2.33 -3.68
C VAL A 183 -20.16 -2.86 -5.05
N ARG A 184 -20.58 -1.99 -5.99
CA ARG A 184 -20.93 -2.42 -7.36
C ARG A 184 -19.77 -3.11 -8.06
N LYS A 185 -18.54 -2.62 -7.88
CA LYS A 185 -17.34 -3.28 -8.44
C LYS A 185 -17.07 -4.64 -7.78
N LEU A 186 -17.20 -4.73 -6.46
CA LEU A 186 -17.05 -6.02 -5.76
C LEU A 186 -18.08 -7.06 -6.23
N GLN A 187 -19.31 -6.65 -6.51
CA GLN A 187 -20.37 -7.56 -6.98
C GLN A 187 -20.03 -8.19 -8.35
N GLN A 188 -19.28 -7.47 -9.19
CA GLN A 188 -18.77 -7.98 -10.48
C GLN A 188 -17.60 -8.97 -10.31
N CYS A 189 -16.99 -9.03 -9.13
CA CYS A 189 -15.83 -9.87 -8.87
C CYS A 189 -16.22 -11.31 -8.49
N ARG A 190 -15.31 -12.24 -8.77
CA ARG A 190 -15.35 -13.68 -8.46
C ARG A 190 -13.98 -14.14 -7.96
N ALA A 191 -13.85 -15.41 -7.56
CA ALA A 191 -12.60 -15.96 -7.03
C ALA A 191 -11.43 -15.87 -8.04
N GLU A 192 -11.73 -15.89 -9.34
CA GLU A 192 -10.73 -15.80 -10.41
C GLU A 192 -10.48 -14.36 -10.90
N THR A 193 -11.16 -13.36 -10.34
CA THR A 193 -10.83 -11.96 -10.64
C THR A 193 -9.38 -11.67 -10.26
N GLY A 194 -8.70 -10.86 -11.05
CA GLY A 194 -7.28 -10.55 -10.85
C GLY A 194 -6.98 -10.09 -9.42
N PHE A 195 -5.87 -10.59 -8.86
CA PHE A 195 -5.54 -10.36 -7.45
C PHE A 195 -5.39 -8.88 -7.10
N ASN A 196 -4.81 -8.07 -7.99
CA ASN A 196 -4.65 -6.64 -7.75
C ASN A 196 -5.99 -5.91 -7.67
N THR A 197 -6.95 -6.28 -8.53
CA THR A 197 -8.31 -5.73 -8.48
C THR A 197 -9.04 -6.13 -7.21
N LEU A 198 -9.00 -7.41 -6.84
CA LEU A 198 -9.58 -7.91 -5.58
C LEU A 198 -8.96 -7.21 -4.38
N ARG A 199 -7.62 -7.13 -4.31
CA ARG A 199 -6.90 -6.42 -3.26
C ARG A 199 -7.34 -4.96 -3.18
N SER A 200 -7.40 -4.26 -4.32
CA SER A 200 -7.75 -2.85 -4.38
C SER A 200 -9.17 -2.60 -3.89
N VAL A 201 -10.18 -3.32 -4.38
CA VAL A 201 -11.57 -3.11 -3.98
C VAL A 201 -11.83 -3.52 -2.52
N LEU A 202 -11.31 -4.67 -2.08
CA LEU A 202 -11.51 -5.15 -0.71
C LEU A 202 -10.84 -4.24 0.32
N MET A 203 -9.59 -3.86 0.06
CA MET A 203 -8.87 -2.96 0.97
C MET A 203 -9.45 -1.54 0.94
N ALA A 204 -9.96 -1.06 -0.19
CA ALA A 204 -10.65 0.23 -0.28
C ALA A 204 -11.92 0.24 0.59
N LEU A 205 -12.79 -0.77 0.47
CA LEU A 205 -13.98 -0.92 1.31
C LEU A 205 -13.63 -1.00 2.80
N GLY A 206 -12.67 -1.85 3.16
CA GLY A 206 -12.22 -2.00 4.54
C GLY A 206 -11.55 -0.74 5.11
N ARG A 207 -10.95 0.11 4.27
CA ARG A 207 -10.34 1.38 4.69
C ARG A 207 -11.40 2.45 4.97
N ILE A 208 -12.45 2.51 4.16
CA ILE A 208 -13.60 3.39 4.38
C ILE A 208 -14.35 2.95 5.65
N GLY A 209 -14.53 1.64 5.84
CA GLY A 209 -15.17 1.08 7.04
C GLY A 209 -16.65 1.42 7.16
N ASP A 210 -17.34 1.58 6.02
CA ASP A 210 -18.77 1.89 5.99
C ASP A 210 -19.60 0.61 6.17
N PRO A 211 -20.51 0.53 7.15
CA PRO A 211 -21.38 -0.63 7.34
C PRO A 211 -22.24 -0.99 6.14
N ALA A 212 -22.52 -0.04 5.23
CA ALA A 212 -23.24 -0.32 4.00
C ALA A 212 -22.52 -1.34 3.08
N ALA A 213 -21.21 -1.55 3.25
CA ALA A 213 -20.45 -2.54 2.49
C ALA A 213 -20.53 -3.97 3.06
N ALA A 214 -20.93 -4.14 4.33
CA ALA A 214 -20.87 -5.43 5.01
C ALA A 214 -21.67 -6.54 4.30
N PRO A 215 -22.91 -6.30 3.80
CA PRO A 215 -23.66 -7.34 3.10
C PRO A 215 -22.95 -7.86 1.84
N ALA A 216 -22.39 -6.96 1.03
CA ALA A 216 -21.69 -7.32 -0.21
C ALA A 216 -20.36 -8.04 0.06
N LEU A 217 -19.63 -7.66 1.11
CA LEU A 217 -18.42 -8.34 1.54
C LEU A 217 -18.71 -9.76 2.06
N ALA A 218 -19.79 -9.92 2.83
CA ALA A 218 -20.25 -11.23 3.30
C ALA A 218 -20.73 -12.12 2.14
N GLU A 219 -21.42 -11.56 1.16
CA GLU A 219 -21.81 -12.26 -0.08
C GLU A 219 -20.58 -12.72 -0.86
N PHE A 220 -19.58 -11.83 -1.05
CA PHE A 220 -18.33 -12.18 -1.74
C PHE A 220 -17.60 -13.34 -1.05
N LEU A 221 -17.47 -13.31 0.28
CA LEU A 221 -16.87 -14.41 1.07
C LEU A 221 -17.62 -15.74 0.94
N ARG A 222 -18.92 -15.71 0.62
CA ARG A 222 -19.74 -16.91 0.40
C ARG A 222 -19.67 -17.43 -1.04
N LYS A 223 -19.05 -16.70 -1.98
CA LYS A 223 -18.90 -17.17 -3.36
C LYS A 223 -17.99 -18.41 -3.41
N PRO A 224 -18.26 -19.36 -4.33
CA PRO A 224 -17.41 -20.53 -4.54
C PRO A 224 -15.95 -20.12 -4.78
N GLY A 225 -15.01 -20.79 -4.12
CA GLY A 225 -13.57 -20.58 -4.29
C GLY A 225 -12.96 -19.38 -3.55
N VAL A 226 -13.76 -18.54 -2.87
CA VAL A 226 -13.23 -17.38 -2.13
C VAL A 226 -12.72 -17.74 -0.73
N ARG A 227 -13.37 -18.70 -0.05
CA ARG A 227 -13.09 -19.08 1.34
C ARG A 227 -12.48 -20.48 1.43
N GLY A 228 -11.82 -20.77 2.55
CA GLY A 228 -11.35 -22.11 2.90
C GLY A 228 -9.88 -22.34 2.54
N HIS A 229 -9.09 -21.27 2.49
CA HIS A 229 -7.67 -21.33 2.12
C HIS A 229 -6.73 -21.34 3.32
N ARG A 230 -7.26 -21.40 4.55
CA ARG A 230 -6.48 -21.67 5.77
C ARG A 230 -5.75 -23.00 5.62
N ASP A 231 -4.47 -23.00 6.00
CA ASP A 231 -3.64 -24.20 6.01
C ASP A 231 -3.04 -24.41 7.42
N ILE A 232 -3.31 -25.56 8.02
CA ILE A 232 -2.73 -25.99 9.31
C ILE A 232 -1.61 -27.03 9.12
N GLY A 233 -1.34 -27.41 7.87
CA GLY A 233 -0.30 -28.36 7.51
C GLY A 233 1.09 -27.72 7.49
N THR A 234 2.05 -28.41 6.91
CA THR A 234 3.41 -27.89 6.70
C THR A 234 3.88 -28.14 5.27
N GLN A 235 2.95 -28.28 4.33
CA GLN A 235 3.27 -28.57 2.94
C GLN A 235 3.78 -27.30 2.24
N PRO A 236 4.94 -27.33 1.58
CA PRO A 236 5.48 -26.15 0.89
C PRO A 236 4.61 -25.59 -0.24
N ASN A 237 3.68 -26.38 -0.79
CA ASN A 237 2.83 -25.94 -1.90
C ASN A 237 1.89 -24.78 -1.52
N SER A 238 1.55 -24.59 -0.25
CA SER A 238 0.65 -23.50 0.17
C SER A 238 1.34 -22.13 0.29
N VAL A 239 2.67 -22.08 0.08
CA VAL A 239 3.42 -20.84 -0.15
C VAL A 239 3.68 -20.57 -1.64
N GLU A 240 3.21 -21.43 -2.55
CA GLU A 240 3.17 -21.11 -3.98
C GLU A 240 2.22 -19.93 -4.23
N SER A 241 2.54 -19.13 -5.25
CA SER A 241 1.90 -17.83 -5.48
C SER A 241 0.38 -17.89 -5.59
N ALA A 242 -0.18 -18.91 -6.26
CA ALA A 242 -1.62 -19.04 -6.49
C ALA A 242 -2.40 -19.39 -5.20
N GLN A 243 -1.88 -20.30 -4.39
CA GLN A 243 -2.49 -20.72 -3.12
C GLN A 243 -2.34 -19.62 -2.07
N PHE A 244 -1.17 -18.98 -2.05
CA PHE A 244 -0.88 -17.87 -1.16
C PHE A 244 -1.77 -16.65 -1.47
N SER A 245 -1.96 -16.31 -2.76
CA SER A 245 -2.80 -15.17 -3.15
C SER A 245 -4.28 -15.38 -2.83
N ARG A 246 -4.80 -16.61 -2.93
CA ARG A 246 -6.16 -16.97 -2.51
C ARG A 246 -6.40 -16.75 -1.01
N ALA A 247 -5.46 -17.21 -0.18
CA ALA A 247 -5.53 -16.97 1.27
C ALA A 247 -5.45 -15.47 1.61
N MET A 248 -4.63 -14.70 0.89
CA MET A 248 -4.59 -13.24 1.03
C MET A 248 -5.92 -12.58 0.69
N VAL A 249 -6.58 -12.98 -0.42
CA VAL A 249 -7.89 -12.44 -0.83
C VAL A 249 -8.94 -12.74 0.25
N GLU A 250 -8.99 -13.97 0.76
CA GLU A 250 -9.89 -14.35 1.85
C GLU A 250 -9.69 -13.46 3.09
N LEU A 251 -8.43 -13.28 3.51
CA LEU A 251 -8.08 -12.43 4.65
C LEU A 251 -8.39 -10.95 4.41
N PHE A 252 -8.18 -10.42 3.20
CA PHE A 252 -8.54 -9.05 2.87
C PHE A 252 -10.05 -8.84 2.92
N ALA A 253 -10.82 -9.79 2.41
CA ALA A 253 -12.28 -9.74 2.46
C ALA A 253 -12.81 -9.86 3.89
N ALA A 254 -12.27 -10.80 4.69
CA ALA A 254 -12.63 -10.94 6.11
C ALA A 254 -12.26 -9.68 6.91
N ALA A 255 -11.05 -9.14 6.74
CA ALA A 255 -10.65 -7.91 7.42
C ALA A 255 -11.48 -6.69 7.01
N ALA A 256 -11.86 -6.59 5.73
CA ALA A 256 -12.76 -5.55 5.26
C ALA A 256 -14.15 -5.69 5.90
N LEU A 257 -14.72 -6.91 5.90
CA LEU A 257 -16.02 -7.18 6.52
C LEU A 257 -16.02 -6.86 8.02
N PHE A 258 -14.95 -7.25 8.73
CA PHE A 258 -14.77 -6.95 10.15
C PHE A 258 -14.79 -5.44 10.42
N ARG A 259 -14.07 -4.64 9.61
CA ARG A 259 -14.03 -3.18 9.73
C ARG A 259 -15.35 -2.49 9.36
N CYS A 260 -16.14 -3.12 8.49
CA CYS A 260 -17.49 -2.68 8.13
C CYS A 260 -18.56 -3.15 9.12
N GLY A 261 -18.20 -3.72 10.26
CA GLY A 261 -19.15 -4.04 11.34
C GLY A 261 -19.43 -5.52 11.55
N ASP A 262 -18.85 -6.40 10.72
CA ASP A 262 -19.01 -7.86 10.76
C ASP A 262 -20.46 -8.34 10.55
N SER A 263 -20.68 -9.25 9.60
CA SER A 263 -22.02 -9.78 9.31
C SER A 263 -22.13 -11.18 9.89
N ASP A 264 -23.02 -11.36 10.86
CA ASP A 264 -23.28 -12.64 11.55
C ASP A 264 -22.03 -13.27 12.19
N GLY A 265 -21.01 -12.45 12.52
CA GLY A 265 -19.73 -12.93 13.06
C GLY A 265 -18.85 -13.67 12.05
N LEU A 266 -19.19 -13.66 10.76
CA LEU A 266 -18.48 -14.38 9.70
C LEU A 266 -17.02 -13.95 9.60
N ALA A 267 -16.73 -12.64 9.66
CA ALA A 267 -15.36 -12.16 9.55
C ALA A 267 -14.53 -12.55 10.77
N ARG A 268 -15.08 -12.35 11.97
CA ARG A 268 -14.42 -12.77 13.21
C ARG A 268 -14.12 -14.26 13.21
N GLN A 269 -15.04 -15.10 12.76
CA GLN A 269 -14.84 -16.54 12.63
C GLN A 269 -13.63 -16.83 11.73
N ILE A 270 -13.63 -16.35 10.48
CA ILE A 270 -12.56 -16.60 9.51
C ILE A 270 -11.21 -16.10 10.07
N LEU A 271 -11.14 -14.88 10.59
CA LEU A 271 -9.90 -14.33 11.14
C LEU A 271 -9.40 -15.15 12.33
N THR A 272 -10.29 -15.65 13.18
CA THR A 272 -9.91 -16.49 14.32
C THR A 272 -9.36 -17.84 13.84
N GLU A 273 -9.99 -18.44 12.82
CA GLU A 273 -9.49 -19.68 12.23
C GLU A 273 -8.06 -19.54 11.67
N TYR A 274 -7.72 -18.40 11.10
CA TYR A 274 -6.37 -18.11 10.59
C TYR A 274 -5.30 -17.92 11.68
N LEU A 275 -5.67 -17.85 12.96
CA LEU A 275 -4.69 -17.80 14.06
C LEU A 275 -3.91 -19.12 14.22
N ASP A 276 -4.48 -20.22 13.71
CA ASP A 276 -3.85 -21.54 13.69
C ASP A 276 -3.13 -21.87 12.36
N ASP A 277 -3.01 -20.89 11.44
CA ASP A 277 -2.37 -21.11 10.14
C ASP A 277 -0.85 -21.25 10.28
N TRP A 278 -0.23 -22.21 9.59
CA TRP A 278 1.22 -22.39 9.68
C TRP A 278 2.01 -21.25 9.01
N ARG A 279 1.40 -20.54 8.05
CA ARG A 279 2.01 -19.39 7.38
C ARG A 279 1.91 -18.19 8.30
N GLY A 280 2.89 -18.01 9.18
CA GLY A 280 2.86 -17.03 10.27
C GLY A 280 2.60 -15.56 9.85
N VAL A 281 2.73 -15.20 8.58
CA VAL A 281 2.28 -13.90 8.06
C VAL A 281 0.77 -13.71 8.13
N PHE A 282 0.00 -14.77 7.89
CA PHE A 282 -1.46 -14.78 7.99
C PHE A 282 -1.94 -14.73 9.43
N VAL A 283 -1.29 -15.49 10.33
CA VAL A 283 -1.51 -15.41 11.78
C VAL A 283 -1.33 -13.97 12.28
N ARG A 284 -0.21 -13.33 11.95
CA ARG A 284 0.05 -11.94 12.35
C ARG A 284 -0.97 -10.95 11.80
N TYR A 285 -1.37 -11.12 10.53
CA TYR A 285 -2.36 -10.24 9.90
C TYR A 285 -3.75 -10.39 10.56
N ALA A 286 -4.18 -11.63 10.80
CA ALA A 286 -5.46 -11.93 11.45
C ALA A 286 -5.47 -11.44 12.90
N GLY A 287 -4.43 -11.74 13.67
CA GLY A 287 -4.26 -11.27 15.04
C GLY A 287 -4.31 -9.75 15.15
N HIS A 288 -3.52 -9.05 14.33
CA HIS A 288 -3.54 -7.59 14.26
C HIS A 288 -4.94 -7.04 13.94
N THR A 289 -5.67 -7.66 13.01
CA THR A 289 -7.02 -7.22 12.64
C THR A 289 -8.02 -7.43 13.78
N LEU A 290 -7.92 -8.53 14.52
CA LEU A 290 -8.74 -8.83 15.69
C LEU A 290 -8.37 -8.00 16.92
N GLY A 291 -7.21 -7.33 16.92
CA GLY A 291 -6.63 -6.70 18.10
C GLY A 291 -6.01 -7.70 19.09
N ALA A 292 -5.79 -8.95 18.65
CA ALA A 292 -4.98 -9.93 19.38
C ALA A 292 -3.50 -9.60 19.13
N ARG A 293 -2.74 -9.38 20.20
CA ARG A 293 -1.36 -8.86 20.16
C ARG A 293 -0.39 -9.80 19.43
#